data_AF-A0A8T5BTF9-F1
#
_entry.id   AF-A0A8T5BTF9-F1
#
_cell.length_a   1.000
_cell.length_b   1.000
_cell.length_c   1.000
_cell.angle_alpha   90.00
_cell.angle_beta   90.00
_cell.angle_gamma   90.00
#
_symmetry.space_group_name_H-M   'P 1'
#
loop_
_entity.id
_entity.type
_entity.pdbx_description
1 polymer ?
#
loop_
_entity_poly.entity_id
_entity_poly.type
_entity_poly.pdbx_seq_one_letter_code
_entity_poly.pdbx_strand_id
1 'polypeptide(L)'
;INNEKAAYVIIDGNNMVPGLREKILKALNSMGIKDGEIFTTDTHCVNALTLSRRGYHPIGEVIDHEKLIEYIQSAAAVAMTDLQPVKIGFRKASISKLRVIGRNALEKLCLLTDEAFQTAKKVLIPIFSFTAFLLVTLILIM
;
A
#
# COMPACT_ATOMS: atom_id res chain seq x y z
N ILE A 1 20.48 12.68 17.67
CA ILE A 1 21.01 12.65 19.05
C ILE A 1 22.21 11.70 19.00
N ASN A 2 23.37 12.03 19.59
CA ASN A 2 24.65 11.28 19.48
C ASN A 2 25.41 11.32 18.13
N ASN A 3 25.24 12.36 17.30
CA ASN A 3 25.88 12.46 15.97
C ASN A 3 25.50 11.34 14.98
N GLU A 4 24.44 10.58 15.30
CA GLU A 4 23.88 9.56 14.43
C GLU A 4 23.08 10.21 13.30
N LYS A 5 23.29 9.71 12.09
CA LYS A 5 22.58 10.16 10.88
C LYS A 5 21.32 9.32 10.70
N ALA A 6 20.21 10.00 10.42
CA ALA A 6 18.97 9.39 10.02
C ALA A 6 18.55 9.89 8.63
N ALA A 7 17.84 9.07 7.86
CA ALA A 7 17.33 9.45 6.55
C ALA A 7 15.84 9.12 6.38
N TYR A 8 15.10 10.08 5.83
CA TYR A 8 13.77 9.84 5.29
C TYR A 8 13.85 9.84 3.77
N VAL A 9 13.52 8.72 3.16
CA VAL A 9 13.52 8.57 1.70
C VAL A 9 12.08 8.53 1.24
N ILE A 10 11.71 9.42 0.32
CA ILE A 10 10.39 9.42 -0.31
C ILE A 10 10.58 9.02 -1.76
N ILE A 11 9.89 7.96 -2.18
CA ILE A 11 9.91 7.49 -3.57
C ILE A 11 8.55 7.81 -4.18
N ASP A 12 8.57 8.53 -5.31
CA ASP A 12 7.37 8.78 -6.09
C ASP A 12 6.90 7.47 -6.75
N GLY A 13 5.88 6.87 -6.16
CA GLY A 13 5.28 5.64 -6.63
C GLY A 13 4.09 5.23 -5.78
N ASN A 14 3.43 4.15 -6.19
CA ASN A 14 2.43 3.46 -5.38
C ASN A 14 3.16 2.67 -4.26
N ASN A 15 2.50 1.66 -3.71
CA ASN A 15 3.05 0.73 -2.74
C ASN A 15 4.40 0.11 -3.17
N MET A 16 5.14 -0.40 -2.20
CA MET A 16 6.40 -1.09 -2.39
C MET A 16 6.24 -2.61 -2.24
N VAL A 17 7.03 -3.40 -2.97
CA VAL A 17 7.05 -4.85 -2.77
C VAL A 17 7.59 -5.24 -1.38
N PRO A 18 7.07 -6.31 -0.75
CA PRO A 18 7.55 -6.75 0.56
C PRO A 18 9.06 -7.04 0.56
N GLY A 19 9.75 -6.67 1.65
CA GLY A 19 11.18 -6.92 1.83
C GLY A 19 12.11 -5.91 1.17
N LEU A 20 11.63 -5.11 0.21
CA LEU A 20 12.47 -4.09 -0.45
C LEU A 20 12.80 -2.94 0.49
N ARG A 21 11.86 -2.54 1.35
CA ARG A 21 12.06 -1.53 2.39
C ARG A 21 13.27 -1.86 3.26
N GLU A 22 13.34 -3.10 3.76
CA GLU A 22 14.40 -3.58 4.64
C GLU A 22 15.75 -3.64 3.90
N LYS A 23 15.74 -4.03 2.62
CA LYS A 23 16.94 -4.00 1.77
C LYS A 23 17.49 -2.59 1.62
N ILE A 24 16.63 -1.61 1.35
CA ILE A 24 17.03 -0.20 1.21
C ILE A 24 17.59 0.32 2.54
N LEU A 25 16.90 0.11 3.66
CA LEU A 25 17.37 0.54 4.98
C LEU A 25 18.73 -0.09 5.34
N LYS A 26 18.94 -1.36 5.00
CA LYS A 26 20.24 -2.03 5.20
C LYS A 26 21.34 -1.39 4.35
N ALA A 27 21.06 -1.07 3.09
CA ALA A 27 22.00 -0.39 2.19
C ALA A 27 22.38 1.01 2.70
N LEU A 28 21.43 1.76 3.27
CA LEU A 28 21.69 3.05 3.91
C LEU A 28 22.50 2.89 5.22
N ASN A 29 22.25 1.84 6.00
CA ASN A 29 23.03 1.55 7.21
C ASN A 29 24.51 1.33 6.90
N SER A 30 24.81 0.64 5.80
CA SER A 30 26.18 0.46 5.30
C SER A 30 26.88 1.77 4.94
N MET A 31 26.13 2.85 4.68
CA MET A 31 26.66 4.21 4.43
C MET A 31 26.81 5.05 5.71
N GLY A 32 26.51 4.47 6.88
CA GLY A 32 26.57 5.18 8.17
C GLY A 32 25.28 5.91 8.56
N ILE A 33 24.17 5.68 7.84
CA ILE A 33 22.84 6.18 8.18
C ILE A 33 22.15 5.12 9.05
N LYS A 34 22.17 5.33 10.38
CA LYS A 34 21.81 4.29 11.36
C LYS A 34 20.32 4.12 11.56
N ASP A 35 19.54 5.14 11.24
CA ASP A 35 18.09 5.14 11.42
C ASP A 35 17.40 5.75 10.19
N GLY A 36 16.12 5.49 10.02
CA GLY A 36 15.38 6.04 8.90
C GLY A 36 14.12 5.29 8.52
N GLU A 37 13.42 5.83 7.54
CA GLU A 37 12.18 5.26 7.04
C GLU A 37 12.04 5.52 5.53
N ILE A 38 11.39 4.58 4.85
CA ILE A 38 11.13 4.63 3.41
C ILE A 38 9.64 4.85 3.20
N PHE A 39 9.30 5.93 2.52
CA PHE A 39 7.94 6.32 2.20
C PHE A 39 7.69 6.24 0.70
N THR A 40 6.43 6.06 0.36
CA THR A 40 5.93 6.22 -1.01
C THR A 40 4.90 7.33 -1.02
N THR A 41 4.74 8.03 -2.13
CA THR A 41 3.69 9.04 -2.26
C THR A 41 2.29 8.46 -2.44
N ASP A 42 2.18 7.14 -2.56
CA ASP A 42 0.96 6.43 -2.97
C ASP A 42 0.35 7.03 -4.25
N THR A 43 1.21 7.39 -5.21
CA THR A 43 0.71 7.99 -6.45
C THR A 43 0.03 6.93 -7.31
N HIS A 44 -1.12 7.29 -7.85
CA HIS A 44 -1.89 6.46 -8.77
C HIS A 44 -1.78 6.95 -10.23
N CYS A 45 -0.79 7.79 -10.54
CA CYS A 45 -0.59 8.33 -11.90
C CYS A 45 -0.49 7.24 -12.99
N VAL A 46 -0.10 6.01 -12.63
CA VAL A 46 0.04 4.88 -13.56
C VAL A 46 -0.98 3.74 -13.30
N ASN A 47 -1.90 3.93 -12.35
CA ASN A 47 -2.94 2.92 -12.06
C ASN A 47 -3.93 2.80 -13.23
N ALA A 48 -4.44 1.60 -13.44
CA ALA A 48 -5.38 1.22 -14.51
C ALA A 48 -4.86 1.43 -15.95
N LEU A 49 -3.65 1.95 -16.14
CA LEU A 49 -2.93 1.98 -17.42
C LEU A 49 -2.10 0.71 -17.66
N THR A 50 -1.94 -0.11 -16.62
CA THR A 50 -1.12 -1.31 -16.66
C THR A 50 -2.01 -2.55 -16.82
N LEU A 51 -1.72 -3.42 -17.79
CA LEU A 51 -2.44 -4.69 -18.00
C LEU A 51 -2.11 -5.78 -16.95
N SER A 52 -1.47 -5.41 -15.84
CA SER A 52 -1.17 -6.37 -14.76
C SER A 52 -2.47 -6.78 -14.05
N ARG A 53 -2.48 -7.95 -13.39
CA ARG A 53 -3.63 -8.42 -12.59
C ARG A 53 -4.10 -7.39 -11.55
N ARG A 54 -3.19 -6.54 -11.06
CA ARG A 54 -3.49 -5.48 -10.08
C ARG A 54 -3.84 -4.13 -10.72
N GLY A 55 -3.59 -3.96 -12.02
CA GLY A 55 -3.78 -2.69 -12.72
C GLY A 55 -2.68 -1.66 -12.47
N TYR A 56 -1.63 -2.02 -11.73
CA TYR A 56 -0.45 -1.18 -11.43
C TYR A 56 0.75 -2.07 -11.11
N HIS A 57 1.94 -1.46 -11.05
CA HIS A 57 3.17 -2.08 -10.57
C HIS A 57 3.64 -1.37 -9.29
N PRO A 58 3.69 -2.07 -8.13
CA PRO A 58 4.34 -1.53 -6.96
C PRO A 58 5.84 -1.33 -7.21
N ILE A 59 6.45 -0.42 -6.46
CA ILE A 59 7.89 -0.13 -6.50
C ILE A 59 8.65 -1.43 -6.22
N GLY A 60 9.54 -1.80 -7.14
CA GLY A 60 10.33 -3.03 -7.09
C GLY A 60 9.68 -4.25 -7.75
N GLU A 61 8.51 -4.14 -8.39
CA GLU A 61 7.95 -5.26 -9.17
C GLU A 61 8.57 -5.39 -10.56
N VAL A 62 8.79 -4.26 -11.23
CA VAL A 62 9.34 -4.20 -12.60
C VAL A 62 10.74 -3.61 -12.62
N ILE A 63 11.00 -2.63 -11.75
CA ILE A 63 12.34 -2.05 -11.62
C ILE A 63 13.26 -3.00 -10.86
N ASP A 64 14.48 -3.13 -11.36
CA ASP A 64 15.57 -3.84 -10.71
C ASP A 64 15.89 -3.26 -9.32
N HIS A 65 16.06 -4.13 -8.32
CA HIS A 65 16.19 -3.71 -6.92
C HIS A 65 17.54 -3.04 -6.68
N GLU A 66 18.60 -3.62 -7.25
CA GLU A 66 19.97 -3.14 -7.14
C GLU A 66 20.08 -1.74 -7.74
N LYS A 67 19.51 -1.53 -8.93
CA LYS A 67 19.47 -0.22 -9.58
C LYS A 67 18.68 0.83 -8.79
N LEU A 68 17.54 0.46 -8.22
CA LEU A 68 16.78 1.37 -7.36
C LEU A 68 17.58 1.75 -6.11
N ILE A 69 18.24 0.78 -5.47
CA ILE A 69 19.08 1.00 -4.29
C ILE A 69 20.26 1.91 -4.64
N GLU A 70 20.90 1.71 -5.80
CA GLU A 70 22.00 2.56 -6.28
C GLU A 70 21.57 4.03 -6.41
N TYR A 71 20.38 4.30 -6.97
CA TYR A 71 19.85 5.66 -7.06
C TYR A 71 19.60 6.27 -5.68
N ILE A 72 19.06 5.49 -4.74
CA ILE A 72 18.80 5.95 -3.38
C ILE A 72 20.11 6.23 -2.64
N GLN A 73 21.11 5.35 -2.77
CA GLN A 73 22.44 5.56 -2.18
C GLN A 73 23.12 6.81 -2.76
N SER A 74 23.01 7.02 -4.08
CA SER A 74 23.53 8.21 -4.75
C SER A 74 22.89 9.49 -4.21
N ALA A 75 21.54 9.51 -4.10
CA ALA A 75 20.81 10.63 -3.52
C ALA A 75 21.20 10.87 -2.05
N ALA A 76 21.34 9.80 -1.27
CA ALA A 76 21.76 9.89 0.13
C ALA A 76 23.21 10.41 0.27
N ALA A 77 24.11 10.03 -0.62
CA ALA A 77 25.48 10.54 -0.63
C ALA A 77 25.51 12.05 -0.87
N VAL A 78 24.75 12.53 -1.86
CA VAL A 78 24.61 13.98 -2.13
C VAL A 78 24.05 14.70 -0.90
N ALA A 79 22.97 14.20 -0.30
CA ALA A 79 22.38 14.79 0.89
C ALA A 79 23.36 14.83 2.09
N MET A 80 24.21 13.81 2.24
CA MET A 80 25.23 13.78 3.29
C MET A 80 26.34 14.81 3.09
N THR A 81 26.64 15.19 1.84
CA THR A 81 27.65 16.23 1.55
C THR A 81 27.17 17.65 1.86
N ASP A 82 25.86 17.87 1.96
CA ASP A 82 25.22 19.17 2.22
C ASP A 82 24.65 19.27 3.65
N LEU A 83 25.19 18.48 4.58
CA LEU A 83 24.78 18.55 5.99
C LEU A 83 25.25 19.85 6.63
N GLN A 84 24.30 20.65 7.08
CA GLN A 84 24.54 21.92 7.76
C GLN A 84 23.57 22.14 8.92
N PRO A 85 23.89 23.01 9.88
CA PRO A 85 22.95 23.38 10.94
C PRO A 85 21.70 24.04 10.35
N VAL A 86 20.52 23.46 10.63
CA VAL A 86 19.23 23.98 10.16
C VAL A 86 18.29 24.26 11.33
N LYS A 87 17.32 25.14 11.10
CA LYS A 87 16.17 25.34 12.00
C LYS A 87 14.99 24.55 11.47
N ILE A 88 14.35 23.78 12.34
CA ILE A 88 13.18 22.97 12.01
C ILE A 88 11.92 23.72 12.46
N GLY A 89 10.89 23.74 11.61
CA GLY A 89 9.57 24.26 11.95
C GLY A 89 8.50 23.28 11.46
N PHE A 90 7.43 23.15 12.23
CA PHE A 90 6.25 22.38 11.83
C PHE A 90 5.01 23.26 11.87
N ARG A 91 4.07 23.02 10.96
CA ARG A 91 2.78 23.70 10.93
C ARG A 91 1.69 22.68 10.67
N LYS A 92 0.61 22.76 11.45
CA LYS A 92 -0.63 22.05 11.17
C LYS A 92 -1.59 23.00 10.48
N ALA A 93 -2.22 22.54 9.42
CA ALA A 93 -3.29 23.27 8.72
C ALA A 93 -4.57 22.43 8.75
N SER A 94 -5.72 23.11 8.81
CA SER A 94 -7.02 22.49 8.64
C SER A 94 -7.62 22.99 7.33
N ILE A 95 -7.99 22.06 6.45
CA ILE A 95 -8.63 22.38 5.18
C ILE A 95 -10.14 22.25 5.40
N SER A 96 -10.84 23.38 5.44
CA SER A 96 -12.31 23.38 5.53
C SER A 96 -12.94 23.17 4.16
N LYS A 97 -14.18 22.66 4.13
CA LYS A 97 -15.01 22.48 2.93
C LYS A 97 -14.44 21.51 1.87
N LEU A 98 -13.50 20.65 2.23
CA LEU A 98 -13.10 19.54 1.36
C LEU A 98 -14.22 18.50 1.30
N ARG A 99 -14.72 18.20 0.10
CA ARG A 99 -15.66 17.09 -0.10
C ARG A 99 -14.88 15.79 -0.15
N VAL A 100 -14.99 15.01 0.91
CA VAL A 100 -14.51 13.62 0.99
C VAL A 100 -15.71 12.71 1.23
N ILE A 101 -15.57 11.40 0.99
CA ILE A 101 -16.59 10.39 1.35
C ILE A 101 -17.02 10.61 2.81
N GLY A 102 -16.05 10.84 3.68
CA GLY A 102 -16.28 11.11 5.09
C GLY A 102 -16.63 9.83 5.84
N ARG A 103 -16.52 9.90 7.17
CA ARG A 103 -16.71 8.74 8.05
C ARG A 103 -18.08 8.08 7.85
N ASN A 104 -19.15 8.86 7.88
CA ASN A 104 -20.51 8.32 7.87
C ASN A 104 -20.85 7.59 6.55
N ALA A 105 -20.39 8.09 5.41
CA ALA A 105 -20.64 7.41 4.14
C ALA A 105 -19.78 6.14 4.01
N LEU A 106 -18.54 6.17 4.52
CA LEU A 106 -17.69 5.00 4.57
C LEU A 106 -18.29 3.89 5.47
N GLU A 107 -18.78 4.26 6.65
CA GLU A 107 -19.47 3.34 7.56
C GLU A 107 -20.71 2.73 6.90
N LYS A 108 -21.54 3.55 6.23
CA LYS A 108 -22.71 3.04 5.49
C LYS A 108 -22.31 2.07 4.38
N LEU A 109 -21.24 2.34 3.64
CA LEU A 109 -20.75 1.43 2.59
C LEU A 109 -20.35 0.08 3.17
N CYS A 110 -19.64 0.07 4.31
CA CYS A 110 -19.28 -1.17 5.00
C CYS A 110 -20.52 -1.94 5.47
N LEU A 111 -21.46 -1.26 6.15
CA LEU A 111 -22.68 -1.89 6.66
C LEU A 111 -23.54 -2.48 5.54
N LEU A 112 -23.71 -1.76 4.43
CA LEU A 112 -24.46 -2.26 3.26
C LEU A 112 -23.80 -3.50 2.65
N THR A 113 -22.47 -3.54 2.63
CA THR A 113 -21.73 -4.71 2.14
C THR A 113 -21.96 -5.92 3.03
N ASP A 114 -21.93 -5.73 4.35
CA ASP A 114 -22.20 -6.80 5.32
C ASP A 114 -23.65 -7.30 5.24
N GLU A 115 -24.62 -6.39 5.16
CA GLU A 115 -26.04 -6.74 5.01
C GLU A 115 -26.31 -7.50 3.70
N ALA A 116 -25.72 -7.05 2.60
CA ALA A 116 -25.81 -7.73 1.31
C ALA A 116 -25.24 -9.14 1.39
N PHE A 117 -24.07 -9.32 2.01
CA PHE A 117 -23.44 -10.62 2.20
C PHE A 117 -24.26 -11.57 3.08
N GLN A 118 -24.83 -11.07 4.18
CA GLN A 118 -25.69 -11.86 5.06
C GLN A 118 -26.99 -12.25 4.38
N THR A 119 -27.59 -11.35 3.61
CA THR A 119 -28.79 -11.62 2.81
C THR A 119 -28.50 -12.69 1.76
N ALA A 120 -27.38 -12.56 1.03
CA ALA A 120 -26.94 -13.55 0.05
C ALA A 120 -26.78 -14.94 0.69
N LYS A 121 -26.13 -15.05 1.86
CA LYS A 121 -26.01 -16.33 2.58
C LYS A 121 -27.37 -16.93 2.95
N LYS A 122 -28.27 -16.13 3.53
CA LYS A 122 -29.61 -16.60 3.94
C LYS A 122 -30.44 -17.11 2.76
N VAL A 123 -30.27 -16.53 1.58
CA VAL A 123 -31.02 -16.91 0.37
C VAL A 123 -30.35 -18.06 -0.37
N LEU A 124 -29.03 -18.00 -0.60
CA LEU A 124 -28.32 -18.97 -1.42
C LEU A 124 -28.18 -20.33 -0.73
N ILE A 125 -27.92 -20.37 0.59
CA ILE A 125 -27.70 -21.65 1.29
C ILE A 125 -28.93 -22.58 1.17
N PRO A 126 -30.17 -22.14 1.44
CA PRO A 126 -31.35 -22.98 1.24
C PRO A 126 -31.56 -23.40 -0.20
N ILE A 127 -31.36 -22.49 -1.17
CA ILE A 127 -31.53 -22.79 -2.60
C ILE A 127 -30.52 -23.87 -3.03
N PHE A 128 -29.24 -23.73 -2.67
CA PHE A 128 -28.22 -24.73 -2.99
C PHE A 128 -28.48 -26.06 -2.29
N SER A 129 -28.88 -26.05 -1.02
CA SER A 129 -29.22 -27.28 -0.30
C SER A 129 -30.41 -28.00 -0.92
N PHE A 130 -31.45 -27.27 -1.30
CA PHE A 130 -32.65 -27.84 -1.91
C PHE A 130 -32.38 -28.39 -3.32
N THR A 131 -31.65 -27.63 -4.14
CA THR A 131 -31.27 -28.08 -5.49
C THR A 131 -30.33 -29.29 -5.44
N ALA A 132 -29.36 -29.31 -4.52
CA ALA A 132 -28.49 -30.46 -4.31
C ALA A 132 -29.29 -31.70 -3.87
N PHE A 133 -30.23 -31.54 -2.94
CA PHE A 133 -31.11 -32.63 -2.50
C PHE A 133 -31.94 -33.20 -3.67
N LEU A 134 -32.57 -32.33 -4.47
CA LEU A 134 -33.31 -32.75 -5.66
C LEU A 134 -32.44 -33.53 -6.65
N LEU A 135 -31.22 -33.04 -6.90
CA LEU A 135 -30.28 -33.66 -7.84
C LEU A 135 -29.85 -35.06 -7.36
N VAL A 136 -29.54 -35.21 -6.07
CA VAL A 136 -29.21 -36.52 -5.48
C VAL A 136 -30.38 -37.48 -5.56
N THR A 137 -31.60 -37.01 -5.28
CA THR A 137 -32.80 -37.85 -5.33
C THR A 137 -33.09 -38.33 -6.75
N LEU A 138 -32.91 -37.47 -7.75
CA LEU A 138 -33.07 -37.83 -9.16
C LEU A 138 -32.06 -38.92 -9.59
N ILE A 139 -30.79 -38.77 -9.19
CA ILE A 139 -29.73 -39.75 -9.48
C ILE A 139 -30.03 -41.12 -8.85
N LEU A 140 -30.66 -41.15 -7.66
CA LEU A 140 -31.01 -42.40 -6.98
C LEU A 140 -32.23 -43.12 -7.58
N ILE A 141 -33.09 -42.39 -8.31
CA ILE A 141 -34.31 -42.95 -8.93
C ILE A 141 -34.05 -43.42 -10.36
N MET A 142 -33.03 -42.88 -11.04
CA MET A 142 -32.55 -43.35 -12.35
C MET A 142 -31.74 -44.64 -12.23
#